data_AF-A0A553IHM7-F1
#
_entry.id   AF-A0A553IHM7-F1
#
_cell.length_a   1.000
_cell.length_b   1.000
_cell.length_c   1.000
_cell.angle_alpha   90.00
_cell.angle_beta   90.00
_cell.angle_gamma   90.00
#
_symmetry.space_group_name_H-M   'P 1'
#
loop_
_entity.id
_entity.type
_entity.pdbx_description
1 polymer ?
#
loop_
_entity_poly.entity_id
_entity_poly.type
_entity_poly.pdbx_seq_one_letter_code
_entity_poly.pdbx_strand_id
1 'polypeptide(L)'
;MTDITDMYLYIIIGAAAILLIYGAYYGVSKYLEKQSLNIQEIKSILETHGTLHEEGLYLSYDYQGLTYSVIMIKVQKYAKFQFNSRTIWEKKIGQKKFYTDQTIFSKMPNRKIVIIYPNEGPFTYHYDESDVRFTKPNERIWDMHVIPFNELDTVLKEGL
;
A
#
# COMPACT_ATOMS: atom_id res chain seq x y z
N MET A 1 19.47 -49.59 -22.59
CA MET A 1 20.44 -48.61 -23.12
C MET A 1 19.66 -47.31 -23.19
N THR A 2 19.82 -46.40 -22.23
CA THR A 2 19.22 -45.05 -22.36
C THR A 2 19.87 -44.40 -23.56
N ASP A 3 19.08 -44.08 -24.59
CA ASP A 3 19.60 -43.48 -25.80
C ASP A 3 20.25 -42.14 -25.45
N ILE A 4 21.37 -41.84 -26.11
CA ILE A 4 22.13 -40.60 -25.92
C ILE A 4 21.22 -39.36 -26.04
N THR A 5 20.17 -39.47 -26.84
CA THR A 5 19.09 -38.49 -27.00
C THR A 5 18.33 -38.20 -25.70
N ASP A 6 18.01 -39.23 -24.90
CA ASP A 6 17.32 -39.07 -23.62
C ASP A 6 18.21 -38.34 -22.61
N MET A 7 19.52 -38.63 -22.60
CA MET A 7 20.49 -37.93 -21.76
C MET A 7 20.55 -36.43 -22.09
N TYR A 8 20.60 -36.07 -23.37
CA TYR A 8 20.54 -34.66 -23.78
C TYR A 8 19.22 -34.00 -23.41
N LEU A 9 18.10 -34.72 -23.53
CA LEU A 9 16.78 -34.24 -23.12
C LEU A 9 16.74 -33.92 -21.62
N TYR A 10 17.27 -34.79 -20.76
CA TYR A 10 17.35 -34.55 -19.31
C TYR A 10 18.23 -33.34 -18.96
N ILE A 11 19.35 -33.14 -19.68
CA ILE A 11 20.21 -31.96 -19.49
C ILE A 11 19.47 -30.67 -19.87
N ILE A 12 18.73 -30.67 -20.99
CA ILE A 12 17.94 -29.52 -21.44
C ILE A 12 16.83 -29.20 -20.43
N ILE A 13 16.11 -30.21 -19.94
CA ILE A 13 15.07 -30.05 -18.93
C ILE A 13 15.67 -29.49 -17.63
N GLY A 14 16.82 -30.01 -17.20
CA GLY A 14 17.53 -29.51 -16.02
C GLY A 14 17.95 -28.05 -16.16
N ALA A 15 18.52 -27.67 -17.30
CA ALA A 15 18.89 -26.29 -17.59
C ALA A 15 17.67 -25.35 -17.63
N ALA A 16 16.57 -25.78 -18.27
CA ALA A 16 15.33 -25.01 -18.32
C ALA A 16 14.71 -24.80 -16.92
N ALA A 17 14.74 -25.82 -16.05
CA ALA A 17 14.27 -25.72 -14.68
C ALA A 17 15.10 -24.72 -13.86
N ILE A 18 16.43 -24.74 -13.98
CA ILE A 18 17.32 -23.79 -13.31
C ILE A 18 17.04 -22.35 -13.77
N LEU A 19 16.86 -22.13 -15.08
CA LEU A 19 16.55 -20.82 -15.63
C LEU A 19 15.19 -20.29 -15.13
N LEU A 20 14.17 -21.15 -15.02
CA LEU A 20 12.87 -20.76 -14.47
C LEU A 20 12.97 -20.36 -13.00
N ILE A 21 13.70 -21.13 -12.18
CA ILE A 21 13.93 -20.82 -10.76
C ILE A 21 14.66 -19.47 -10.62
N TYR A 22 15.73 -19.27 -11.39
CA TYR A 22 16.47 -18.02 -11.38
C TYR A 22 15.62 -16.82 -11.82
N GLY A 23 14.82 -16.98 -12.87
CA GLY A 23 13.90 -15.94 -13.35
C GLY A 23 12.84 -15.58 -12.31
N ALA A 24 12.24 -16.58 -11.65
CA ALA A 24 11.29 -16.36 -10.57
C ALA A 24 11.94 -15.63 -9.38
N TYR A 25 13.14 -16.07 -8.96
CA TYR A 25 13.90 -15.44 -7.89
C TYR A 25 14.22 -13.97 -8.19
N TYR A 26 14.73 -13.68 -9.39
CA TYR A 26 15.06 -12.31 -9.80
C TYR A 26 13.82 -11.41 -9.85
N GLY A 27 12.71 -11.92 -10.40
CA GLY A 27 11.43 -11.20 -10.47
C GLY A 27 10.87 -10.87 -9.08
N VAL A 28 10.86 -11.84 -8.17
CA VAL A 28 10.42 -11.63 -6.77
C VAL A 28 11.32 -10.62 -6.06
N SER A 29 12.64 -10.75 -6.21
CA SER A 29 13.61 -9.85 -5.58
C SER A 29 13.41 -8.39 -6.03
N LYS A 30 13.28 -8.16 -7.34
CA LYS A 30 13.00 -6.82 -7.90
C LYS A 30 11.66 -6.25 -7.43
N TYR A 31 10.64 -7.10 -7.29
CA TYR A 31 9.34 -6.69 -6.79
C TYR A 31 9.40 -6.24 -5.32
N LEU A 32 10.10 -7.00 -4.47
CA LEU A 32 10.30 -6.67 -3.07
C LEU A 32 11.13 -5.40 -2.90
N GLU A 33 12.20 -5.25 -3.68
CA GLU A 33 13.05 -4.05 -3.73
C GLU A 33 12.21 -2.80 -4.02
N LYS A 34 11.38 -2.83 -5.07
CA LYS A 34 10.51 -1.70 -5.42
C LYS A 34 9.49 -1.37 -4.33
N GLN A 35 8.96 -2.39 -3.65
CA GLN A 35 8.04 -2.15 -2.53
C GLN A 35 8.75 -1.51 -1.35
N SER A 36 9.97 -1.96 -1.03
CA SER A 36 10.80 -1.37 0.01
C SER A 36 11.12 0.09 -0.28
N LEU A 37 11.45 0.42 -1.54
CA LEU A 37 11.76 1.80 -1.95
C LEU A 37 10.61 2.76 -1.69
N ASN A 38 9.38 2.43 -2.11
CA ASN A 38 8.23 3.30 -1.86
C ASN A 38 7.97 3.50 -0.36
N ILE A 39 8.12 2.44 0.45
CA ILE A 39 7.92 2.54 1.90
C ILE A 39 9.01 3.42 2.52
N GLN A 40 10.27 3.25 2.12
CA GLN A 40 11.37 4.09 2.58
C GLN A 40 11.19 5.55 2.19
N GLU A 41 10.70 5.81 0.97
CA GLU A 41 10.42 7.17 0.50
C GLU A 41 9.27 7.81 1.28
N ILE A 42 8.18 7.08 1.55
CA ILE A 42 7.10 7.54 2.44
C ILE A 42 7.65 7.90 3.82
N LYS A 43 8.46 7.01 4.43
CA LYS A 43 9.05 7.24 5.75
C LYS A 43 9.96 8.47 5.76
N SER A 44 10.81 8.62 4.74
CA SER A 44 11.69 9.78 4.56
C SER A 44 10.90 11.09 4.47
N ILE A 45 9.80 11.12 3.71
CA ILE A 45 8.91 12.29 3.64
C ILE A 45 8.30 12.59 5.02
N LEU A 46 7.79 11.57 5.72
CA LEU A 46 7.24 11.76 7.07
C LEU A 46 8.27 12.34 8.04
N GLU A 47 9.49 11.79 8.07
CA GLU A 47 10.61 12.24 8.91
C GLU A 47 11.12 13.63 8.53
N THR A 48 10.92 14.08 7.29
CA THR A 48 11.26 15.44 6.86
C THR A 48 10.33 16.48 7.50
N HIS A 49 9.06 16.14 7.72
CA HIS A 49 8.02 17.07 8.21
C HIS A 49 7.64 16.87 9.67
N GLY A 50 8.06 15.78 10.30
CA GLY A 50 7.70 15.42 11.66
C GLY A 50 8.59 14.32 12.21
N THR A 51 8.09 13.57 13.20
CA THR A 51 8.85 12.47 13.82
C THR A 51 8.06 11.18 13.73
N LEU A 52 8.65 10.18 13.08
CA LEU A 52 8.06 8.86 12.93
C LEU A 52 8.56 7.92 14.03
N HIS A 53 7.64 7.23 14.70
CA HIS A 53 7.92 6.24 15.72
C HIS A 53 7.41 4.87 15.28
N GLU A 54 8.33 3.91 15.19
CA GLU A 54 8.04 2.54 14.75
C GLU A 54 7.84 1.60 15.95
N GLU A 55 6.93 1.97 16.86
CA GLU A 55 6.65 1.17 18.05
C GLU A 55 5.44 0.26 17.84
N GLY A 56 5.70 -1.04 17.66
CA GLY A 56 4.67 -2.07 17.57
C GLY A 56 4.11 -2.27 16.16
N LEU A 57 2.82 -2.58 16.06
CA LEU A 57 2.19 -3.04 14.81
C LEU A 57 1.76 -1.89 13.87
N TYR A 58 1.75 -0.66 14.37
CA TYR A 58 1.31 0.54 13.66
C TYR A 58 2.31 1.66 13.88
N LEU A 59 2.41 2.54 12.89
CA LEU A 59 3.29 3.69 12.97
C LEU A 59 2.60 4.81 13.76
N SER A 60 3.33 5.42 14.70
CA SER A 60 2.93 6.66 15.34
C SER A 60 3.72 7.81 14.74
N TYR A 61 3.10 8.96 14.50
CA TYR A 61 3.70 10.07 13.80
C TYR A 61 3.36 11.38 14.49
N ASP A 62 4.38 12.09 14.98
CA ASP A 62 4.21 13.40 15.58
C ASP A 62 4.43 14.49 14.54
N TYR A 63 3.41 15.33 14.35
CA TYR A 63 3.39 16.40 13.37
C TYR A 63 2.64 17.61 13.93
N GLN A 64 3.28 18.78 13.89
CA GLN A 64 2.74 20.04 14.39
C GLN A 64 2.14 19.95 15.82
N GLY A 65 2.79 19.18 16.71
CA GLY A 65 2.36 19.01 18.10
C GLY A 65 1.17 18.06 18.30
N LEU A 66 0.76 17.34 17.26
CA LEU A 66 -0.29 16.33 17.29
C LEU A 66 0.27 14.96 16.93
N THR A 67 -0.20 13.93 17.62
CA THR A 67 0.17 12.54 17.31
C THR A 67 -0.87 11.89 16.42
N TYR A 68 -0.40 11.24 15.37
CA TYR A 68 -1.19 10.51 14.38
C TYR A 68 -0.83 9.02 14.37
N SER A 69 -1.83 8.17 14.20
CA SER A 69 -1.64 6.77 13.80
C SER A 69 -1.61 6.68 12.28
N VAL A 70 -0.53 6.14 11.73
CA VAL A 70 -0.30 6.06 10.28
C VAL A 70 -0.41 4.62 9.81
N ILE A 71 -1.14 4.41 8.71
CA ILE A 71 -1.15 3.14 7.98
C ILE A 71 -0.81 3.38 6.52
N MET A 72 0.09 2.55 5.98
CA MET A 72 0.49 2.57 4.57
C MET A 72 -0.16 1.40 3.84
N ILE A 73 -0.99 1.67 2.84
CA ILE A 73 -1.74 0.64 2.10
C ILE A 73 -1.23 0.54 0.67
N LYS A 74 -0.90 -0.69 0.27
CA LYS A 74 -0.56 -1.00 -1.11
C LYS A 74 -1.80 -1.24 -1.96
N VAL A 75 -2.05 -0.35 -2.92
CA VAL A 75 -3.12 -0.45 -3.92
C VAL A 75 -2.48 -0.42 -5.32
N GLN A 76 -2.80 -1.37 -6.20
CA GLN A 76 -2.24 -1.37 -7.56
C GLN A 76 -2.68 -0.10 -8.31
N LYS A 77 -1.82 0.44 -9.19
CA LYS A 77 -2.07 1.71 -9.93
C LYS A 77 -3.42 1.77 -10.65
N TYR A 78 -3.88 0.63 -11.18
CA TYR A 78 -5.14 0.53 -11.95
C TYR A 78 -6.32 -0.02 -11.12
N ALA A 79 -6.11 -0.30 -9.83
CA ALA A 79 -7.19 -0.76 -8.97
C ALA A 79 -8.07 0.42 -8.52
N LYS A 80 -9.36 0.17 -8.30
CA LYS A 80 -10.22 1.13 -7.59
C LYS A 80 -10.15 0.84 -6.10
N PHE A 81 -10.10 1.89 -5.30
CA PHE A 81 -10.09 1.77 -3.84
C PHE A 81 -11.21 2.62 -3.24
N GLN A 82 -12.00 1.99 -2.38
CA GLN A 82 -13.20 2.59 -1.82
C GLN A 82 -13.32 2.28 -0.33
N PHE A 83 -13.60 3.30 0.45
CA PHE A 83 -13.88 3.19 1.87
C PHE A 83 -15.38 2.94 2.06
N ASN A 84 -15.76 1.68 2.24
CA ASN A 84 -17.17 1.30 2.41
C ASN A 84 -17.70 1.66 3.79
N SER A 85 -16.86 1.57 4.81
CA SER A 85 -17.13 2.04 6.16
C SER A 85 -15.84 2.42 6.86
N ARG A 86 -15.96 2.93 8.09
CA ARG A 86 -14.81 3.27 8.93
C ARG A 86 -13.82 2.12 9.09
N THR A 87 -14.29 0.87 9.06
CA THR A 87 -13.47 -0.32 9.28
C THR A 87 -13.33 -1.21 8.05
N ILE A 88 -14.25 -1.15 7.09
CA ILE A 88 -14.23 -2.05 5.92
C ILE A 88 -13.88 -1.27 4.66
N TRP A 89 -12.74 -1.59 4.06
CA TRP A 89 -12.27 -0.97 2.82
C TRP A 89 -12.27 -1.98 1.68
N GLU A 90 -12.70 -1.55 0.49
CA GLU A 90 -12.83 -2.36 -0.72
C GLU A 90 -11.76 -1.98 -1.73
N LYS A 91 -11.03 -2.98 -2.22
CA LYS A 91 -10.16 -2.88 -3.38
C LYS A 91 -10.76 -3.68 -4.53
N LYS A 92 -10.98 -3.05 -5.68
CA LYS A 92 -11.49 -3.69 -6.88
C LYS A 92 -10.43 -3.77 -7.97
N ILE A 93 -10.16 -4.99 -8.44
CA ILE A 93 -9.20 -5.29 -9.50
C ILE A 93 -9.94 -6.05 -10.61
N GLY A 94 -10.23 -5.37 -11.72
CA GLY A 94 -11.11 -5.91 -12.75
C GLY A 94 -12.50 -6.20 -12.18
N GLN A 95 -12.93 -7.45 -12.22
CA GLN A 95 -14.20 -7.91 -11.65
C GLN A 95 -14.10 -8.39 -10.19
N LYS A 96 -12.89 -8.63 -9.67
CA LYS A 96 -12.70 -9.15 -8.31
C LYS A 96 -12.74 -8.01 -7.29
N LYS A 97 -13.45 -8.25 -6.18
CA LYS A 97 -13.50 -7.38 -5.02
C LYS A 97 -12.76 -8.03 -3.85
N PHE A 98 -11.98 -7.23 -3.13
CA PHE A 98 -11.25 -7.64 -1.94
C PHE A 98 -11.62 -6.69 -0.81
N TYR A 99 -11.98 -7.24 0.34
CA TYR A 99 -12.31 -6.48 1.53
C TYR A 99 -11.20 -6.61 2.56
N THR A 100 -10.84 -5.51 3.19
CA THR A 100 -9.88 -5.47 4.30
C THR A 100 -10.52 -4.85 5.52
N ASP A 101 -10.41 -5.54 6.65
CA ASP A 101 -10.87 -5.07 7.95
C ASP A 101 -9.78 -4.27 8.65
N GLN A 102 -10.14 -3.08 9.12
CA GLN A 102 -9.31 -2.08 9.78
C GLN A 102 -9.87 -1.69 11.15
N THR A 103 -10.64 -2.59 11.77
CA THR A 103 -11.25 -2.36 13.09
C THR A 103 -10.24 -1.93 14.14
N ILE A 104 -9.04 -2.54 14.17
CA ILE A 104 -7.99 -2.18 15.14
C ILE A 104 -7.49 -0.75 14.87
N PHE A 105 -7.12 -0.44 13.62
CA PHE A 105 -6.67 0.90 13.23
C PHE A 105 -7.74 1.97 13.51
N SER A 106 -9.00 1.69 13.18
CA SER A 106 -10.13 2.59 13.42
C SER A 106 -10.36 2.91 14.90
N LYS A 107 -10.01 2.00 15.82
CA LYS A 107 -10.18 2.16 17.27
C LYS A 107 -8.99 2.85 17.95
N MET A 108 -7.91 3.11 17.22
CA MET A 108 -6.76 3.81 17.79
C MET A 108 -7.14 5.21 18.30
N PRO A 109 -6.59 5.64 19.44
CA PRO A 109 -6.99 6.89 20.09
C PRO A 109 -6.53 8.14 19.33
N ASN A 110 -5.46 8.03 18.55
CA ASN A 110 -4.85 9.14 17.83
C ASN A 110 -5.63 9.47 16.54
N ARG A 111 -5.41 10.69 16.02
CA ARG A 111 -5.85 11.07 14.67
C ARG A 111 -5.23 10.14 13.64
N LYS A 112 -5.84 9.96 12.47
CA LYS A 112 -5.41 8.90 11.54
C LYS A 112 -4.93 9.46 10.22
N ILE A 113 -3.86 8.87 9.70
CA ILE A 113 -3.38 9.11 8.34
C ILE A 113 -3.34 7.78 7.60
N VAL A 114 -3.97 7.74 6.45
CA VAL A 114 -3.98 6.60 5.54
C VAL A 114 -3.21 7.01 4.29
N ILE A 115 -2.04 6.43 4.10
CA ILE A 115 -1.17 6.68 2.94
C ILE A 115 -1.40 5.56 1.93
N ILE A 116 -1.85 5.90 0.73
CA ILE A 116 -2.11 4.92 -0.34
C ILE A 116 -1.01 5.01 -1.39
N TYR A 117 -0.41 3.86 -1.71
CA TYR A 117 0.68 3.78 -2.69
C TYR A 117 0.58 2.52 -3.57
N PRO A 118 1.13 2.52 -4.79
CA PRO A 118 1.51 3.68 -5.60
C PRO A 118 0.32 4.23 -6.41
N ASN A 119 -0.92 3.97 -5.98
CA ASN A 119 -2.12 4.46 -6.65
C ASN A 119 -2.32 5.94 -6.29
N GLU A 120 -2.60 6.76 -7.31
CA GLU A 120 -2.73 8.22 -7.21
C GLU A 120 -4.21 8.65 -7.02
N GLY A 121 -5.12 7.67 -6.97
CA GLY A 121 -6.55 7.89 -6.87
C GLY A 121 -7.24 8.02 -8.23
N PRO A 122 -8.47 8.56 -8.24
CA PRO A 122 -9.21 9.06 -7.08
C PRO A 122 -9.72 7.93 -6.18
N PHE A 123 -9.76 8.16 -4.86
CA PHE A 123 -10.37 7.22 -3.90
C PHE A 123 -11.76 7.71 -3.51
N THR A 124 -12.66 6.78 -3.23
CA THR A 124 -14.05 7.10 -2.90
C THR A 124 -14.45 6.61 -1.52
N TYR A 125 -15.46 7.24 -0.92
CA TYR A 125 -16.06 6.79 0.33
C TYR A 125 -17.58 6.98 0.30
N HIS A 126 -18.30 6.14 1.04
CA HIS A 126 -19.73 6.34 1.27
C HIS A 126 -19.94 7.43 2.32
N TYR A 127 -20.53 8.56 1.93
CA TYR A 127 -20.93 9.61 2.87
C TYR A 127 -22.28 9.26 3.51
N ASP A 128 -23.16 8.63 2.74
CA ASP A 128 -24.47 8.10 3.14
C ASP A 128 -24.79 6.82 2.32
N GLU A 129 -25.91 6.15 2.59
CA GLU A 129 -26.35 4.95 1.86
C GLU A 129 -26.44 5.17 0.34
N SER A 130 -26.72 6.40 -0.08
CA SER A 130 -26.95 6.77 -1.49
C SER A 130 -25.85 7.61 -2.13
N ASP A 131 -24.94 8.21 -1.35
CA ASP A 131 -23.95 9.18 -1.86
C ASP A 131 -22.51 8.68 -1.72
N VAL A 132 -21.80 8.67 -2.84
CA VAL A 132 -20.38 8.28 -2.94
C VAL A 132 -19.57 9.50 -3.34
N ARG A 133 -18.61 9.87 -2.49
CA ARG A 133 -17.77 11.05 -2.68
C ARG A 133 -16.31 10.69 -2.87
N PHE A 134 -15.54 11.60 -3.45
CA PHE A 134 -14.10 11.47 -3.54
C PHE A 134 -13.43 11.96 -2.26
N THR A 135 -12.39 11.25 -1.82
CA THR A 135 -11.52 11.72 -0.73
C THR A 135 -10.69 12.89 -1.22
N LYS A 136 -10.43 13.86 -0.35
CA LYS A 136 -9.39 14.86 -0.55
C LYS A 136 -8.37 14.76 0.57
N PRO A 137 -7.06 14.91 0.32
CA PRO A 137 -6.04 14.75 1.36
C PRO A 137 -6.22 15.69 2.56
N ASN A 138 -6.64 16.93 2.29
CA ASN A 138 -6.82 17.97 3.31
C ASN A 138 -8.22 17.91 3.97
N GLU A 139 -9.07 16.96 3.59
CA GLU A 139 -10.39 16.75 4.20
C GLU A 139 -10.39 15.46 5.02
N ARG A 140 -10.98 15.53 6.22
CA ARG A 140 -11.08 14.38 7.12
C ARG A 140 -12.33 13.57 6.79
N ILE A 141 -12.14 12.26 6.61
CA ILE A 141 -13.24 11.30 6.56
C ILE A 141 -13.18 10.41 7.80
N TRP A 142 -14.24 10.38 8.63
CA TRP A 142 -14.28 9.60 9.88
C TRP A 142 -13.01 9.71 10.76
N ASP A 143 -12.52 10.94 10.94
CA ASP A 143 -11.31 11.28 11.70
C ASP A 143 -9.95 10.98 10.98
N MET A 144 -9.96 10.46 9.75
CA MET A 144 -8.72 10.14 9.02
C MET A 144 -8.48 11.05 7.80
N HIS A 145 -7.22 11.36 7.54
CA HIS A 145 -6.74 11.91 6.27
C HIS A 145 -6.38 10.77 5.33
N VAL A 146 -6.85 10.83 4.08
CA VAL A 146 -6.51 9.85 3.05
C VAL A 146 -5.64 10.53 2.02
N ILE A 147 -4.37 10.12 1.95
CA ILE A 147 -3.35 10.84 1.20
C ILE A 147 -2.72 9.87 0.18
N PRO A 148 -2.88 10.14 -1.13
CA PRO A 148 -2.08 9.50 -2.16
C PRO A 148 -0.59 9.78 -1.92
N PHE A 149 0.27 8.77 -2.11
CA PHE A 149 1.71 8.91 -1.88
C PHE A 149 2.34 10.09 -2.63
N ASN A 150 1.93 10.33 -3.88
CA ASN A 150 2.42 11.43 -4.72
C ASN A 150 2.06 12.83 -4.19
N GLU A 151 1.07 12.94 -3.31
CA GLU A 151 0.63 14.21 -2.71
C GLU A 151 1.13 14.38 -1.27
N LEU A 152 1.76 13.36 -0.68
CA LEU A 152 2.14 13.34 0.74
C LEU A 152 3.03 14.53 1.15
N ASP A 153 4.09 14.79 0.39
CA ASP A 153 5.02 15.87 0.68
C ASP A 153 4.35 17.25 0.60
N THR A 154 3.50 17.46 -0.42
CA THR A 154 2.76 18.71 -0.60
C THR A 154 1.78 18.94 0.54
N VAL A 155 1.00 17.92 0.89
CA VAL A 155 -0.02 18.01 1.95
C VAL A 155 0.61 18.28 3.32
N LEU A 156 1.74 17.65 3.63
CA LEU A 156 2.47 17.90 4.88
C LEU A 156 3.13 19.29 4.92
N LYS A 157 3.45 19.89 3.77
CA LYS A 157 3.93 21.29 3.70
C LYS A 157 2.81 22.29 3.93
N GLU A 158 1.64 22.03 3.37
CA GLU A 158 0.47 22.93 3.46
C GLU A 158 -0.23 22.84 4.82
N GLY A 159 -0.15 21.69 5.49
CA GLY A 159 -0.85 21.40 6.73
C GLY A 159 -1.98 20.39 6.53
N LEU A 160 -2.14 19.50 7.51
CA LEU A 160 -3.23 18.52 7.59
C LEU A 160 -4.53 19.13 8.12
#